data_AF-A0A9P6A387-F1
#
_entry.id   AF-A0A9P6A387-F1
#
_cell.length_a   1.000
_cell.length_b   1.000
_cell.length_c   1.000
_cell.angle_alpha   90.00
_cell.angle_beta   90.00
_cell.angle_gamma   90.00
#
_symmetry.space_group_name_H-M   'P 1'
#
loop_
_entity.id
_entity.type
_entity.pdbx_description
1 polymer ?
#
loop_
_entity_poly.entity_id
_entity_poly.type
_entity_poly.pdbx_seq_one_letter_code
_entity_poly.pdbx_strand_id
1 'polypeptide(L)'
;MSSDSDWIRITSRDGFSFLAKRNVVNASGTLKNMLDTESSFQEGISKVCPIDERPIIVEKLVEYMAFKAYYQKAGPKEDVPAQEIIERIPLELVLELLLAADYQDM
;
A
#
# COMPACT_ATOMS: atom_id res chain seq x y z
N MET A 1 9.81 1.76 -19.45
CA MET A 1 10.52 1.80 -18.16
C MET A 1 9.65 2.58 -17.19
N SER A 2 9.01 1.89 -16.24
CA SER A 2 8.22 2.55 -15.20
C SER A 2 9.16 3.21 -14.20
N SER A 3 8.88 4.47 -13.88
CA SER A 3 9.67 5.25 -12.93
C SER A 3 9.10 5.09 -11.52
N ASP A 4 9.94 5.09 -10.49
CA ASP A 4 9.51 5.06 -9.09
C ASP A 4 8.62 6.26 -8.69
N SER A 5 8.64 7.32 -9.51
CA SER A 5 7.81 8.50 -9.36
C SER A 5 6.42 8.41 -10.02
N ASP A 6 6.13 7.32 -10.73
CA ASP A 6 4.82 7.13 -11.37
C ASP A 6 3.69 7.09 -10.34
N TRP A 7 2.61 7.81 -10.60
CA TRP A 7 1.40 7.71 -9.79
C TRP A 7 0.61 6.45 -10.17
N ILE A 8 0.24 5.68 -9.15
CA ILE A 8 -0.59 4.48 -9.24
C ILE A 8 -1.89 4.75 -8.51
N ARG A 9 -3.00 4.34 -9.12
CA ARG A 9 -4.33 4.41 -8.53
C ARG A 9 -4.65 3.07 -7.87
N ILE A 10 -5.01 3.10 -6.59
CA ILE A 10 -5.54 1.95 -5.86
C ILE A 10 -7.04 2.15 -5.71
N THR A 11 -7.85 1.13 -6.00
CA THR A 11 -9.31 1.22 -5.85
C THR A 11 -9.83 0.22 -4.82
N SER A 12 -10.68 0.67 -3.90
CA SER A 12 -11.35 -0.20 -2.93
C SER A 12 -12.55 -0.93 -3.54
N ARG A 13 -13.10 -1.92 -2.82
CA ARG A 13 -14.35 -2.62 -3.19
C ARG A 13 -15.51 -1.67 -3.48
N ASP A 14 -15.67 -0.63 -2.65
CA ASP A 14 -16.76 0.35 -2.79
C ASP A 14 -16.47 1.47 -3.81
N GLY A 15 -15.40 1.36 -4.62
CA GLY A 15 -15.09 2.30 -5.69
C GLY A 15 -14.34 3.58 -5.29
N PHE A 16 -13.87 3.69 -4.06
CA PHE A 16 -13.01 4.80 -3.65
C PHE A 16 -11.62 4.65 -4.28
N SER A 17 -11.01 5.77 -4.67
CA SER A 17 -9.70 5.81 -5.30
C SER A 17 -8.67 6.48 -4.39
N PHE A 18 -7.53 5.83 -4.22
CA PHE A 18 -6.36 6.34 -3.52
C PHE A 18 -5.22 6.48 -4.53
N LEU A 19 -4.40 7.53 -4.39
CA LEU A 19 -3.30 7.78 -5.31
C LEU A 19 -1.98 7.81 -4.52
N ALA A 20 -1.05 6.94 -4.92
CA ALA A 20 0.27 6.84 -4.30
C ALA A 20 1.35 6.70 -5.37
N LYS A 21 2.58 7.08 -5.03
CA LYS A 21 3.73 6.87 -5.92
C LYS A 21 4.07 5.38 -6.01
N ARG A 22 4.61 4.95 -7.14
CA ARG A 22 4.99 3.54 -7.39
C ARG A 22 5.93 3.00 -6.31
N ASN A 23 6.89 3.79 -5.84
CA ASN A 23 7.78 3.38 -4.74
C ASN A 23 7.05 3.10 -3.42
N VAL A 24 5.93 3.79 -3.17
CA VAL A 24 5.06 3.56 -2.01
C VAL A 24 4.25 2.28 -2.23
N VAL A 25 3.62 2.13 -3.39
CA VAL A 25 2.81 0.94 -3.71
C VAL A 25 3.63 -0.35 -3.70
N ASN A 26 4.90 -0.27 -4.10
CA ASN A 26 5.85 -1.39 -4.06
C ASN A 26 6.17 -1.90 -2.65
N ALA A 27 5.70 -1.23 -1.59
CA ALA A 27 5.79 -1.73 -0.23
C ALA A 27 4.91 -2.98 0.01
N SER A 28 3.88 -3.19 -0.83
CA SER A 28 3.12 -4.43 -0.93
C SER A 28 3.75 -5.37 -1.95
N GLY A 29 4.06 -6.60 -1.54
CA GLY A 29 4.53 -7.64 -2.45
C GLY A 29 3.48 -7.98 -3.52
N THR A 30 2.22 -8.09 -3.11
CA THR A 30 1.10 -8.41 -4.02
C THR A 30 0.88 -7.34 -5.09
N LEU A 31 0.81 -6.06 -4.71
CA LEU A 31 0.64 -4.96 -5.68
C LEU A 31 1.88 -4.78 -6.56
N LYS A 32 3.08 -4.98 -6.00
CA LYS A 32 4.32 -4.94 -6.77
C LYS A 32 4.31 -5.99 -7.89
N ASN A 33 3.86 -7.21 -7.58
CA ASN A 33 3.75 -8.29 -8.56
C ASN A 33 2.69 -7.99 -9.63
N MET A 34 1.55 -7.39 -9.27
CA MET A 34 0.54 -6.94 -10.25
C MET A 34 1.05 -5.85 -11.20
N LEU A 35 1.92 -4.97 -10.71
CA LEU A 35 2.48 -3.84 -11.48
C LEU A 35 3.72 -4.22 -12.30
N ASP A 36 4.19 -5.45 -12.18
CA ASP A 36 5.34 -5.94 -12.91
C ASP A 36 4.99 -6.19 -14.37
N THR A 37 5.55 -5.35 -15.24
CA THR A 37 5.30 -5.32 -16.69
C THR A 37 5.85 -6.52 -17.46
N GLU A 38 6.67 -7.37 -16.84
CA GLU A 38 7.10 -8.64 -17.48
C GLU A 38 6.00 -9.71 -17.42
N SER A 39 5.13 -9.62 -16.42
CA SER A 39 3.90 -10.39 -16.37
C SER A 39 2.88 -9.70 -17.27
N SER A 40 2.28 -10.39 -18.23
CA SER A 40 1.39 -9.80 -19.26
C SER A 40 0.02 -9.33 -18.72
N PHE A 41 -0.02 -8.73 -17.53
CA PHE A 41 -1.22 -8.27 -16.83
C PHE A 41 -1.61 -6.84 -17.22
N GLN A 42 -2.92 -6.59 -17.36
CA GLN A 42 -3.43 -5.29 -17.81
C GLN A 42 -3.20 -4.17 -16.78
N GLU A 43 -3.00 -4.48 -15.49
CA GLU A 43 -2.71 -3.49 -14.45
C GLU A 43 -1.37 -2.76 -14.66
N GLY A 44 -0.35 -3.44 -15.20
CA GLY A 44 0.95 -2.84 -15.52
C GLY A 44 0.86 -1.71 -16.56
N ILE A 45 -0.17 -1.76 -17.42
CA ILE A 45 -0.47 -0.77 -18.45
C ILE A 45 -1.45 0.29 -17.92
N SER A 46 -2.48 -0.12 -17.18
CA SER A 46 -3.54 0.78 -16.69
C SER A 46 -3.11 1.65 -15.50
N LYS A 47 -2.08 1.24 -14.75
CA LYS A 47 -1.66 1.85 -13.47
C LYS A 47 -2.79 1.91 -12.43
N VAL A 48 -3.76 0.99 -12.54
CA VAL A 48 -4.87 0.83 -11.60
C VAL A 48 -4.77 -0.53 -10.94
N CYS A 49 -4.73 -0.56 -9.61
CA CYS A 49 -4.68 -1.78 -8.81
C CYS A 49 -5.91 -1.87 -7.90
N PRO A 50 -6.81 -2.84 -8.11
CA PRO A 50 -7.92 -3.07 -7.21
C PRO A 50 -7.47 -3.78 -5.93
N ILE A 51 -8.02 -3.36 -4.79
CA ILE A 51 -7.97 -4.09 -3.53
C ILE A 51 -9.41 -4.37 -3.12
N ASP A 52 -9.75 -5.65 -2.95
CA ASP A 52 -11.08 -6.08 -2.56
C ASP A 52 -11.32 -5.92 -1.04
N GLU A 53 -11.15 -4.70 -0.55
CA GLU A 53 -11.39 -4.33 0.85
C GLU A 53 -12.21 -3.05 0.94
N ARG A 54 -12.77 -2.82 2.13
CA ARG A 54 -13.50 -1.58 2.42
C ARG A 54 -12.56 -0.37 2.34
N PRO A 55 -13.05 0.82 1.91
CA PRO A 55 -12.24 2.02 1.75
C PRO A 55 -11.38 2.37 2.97
N ILE A 56 -11.94 2.21 4.18
CA ILE A 56 -11.23 2.51 5.43
C ILE A 56 -10.03 1.59 5.67
N ILE A 57 -10.10 0.32 5.24
CA ILE A 57 -8.98 -0.62 5.33
C ILE A 57 -7.93 -0.26 4.28
N VAL A 58 -8.36 0.02 3.05
CA VAL A 58 -7.46 0.46 1.97
C VAL A 58 -6.72 1.74 2.35
N GLU A 59 -7.39 2.69 2.99
CA GLU A 59 -6.77 3.90 3.53
C GLU A 59 -5.62 3.56 4.48
N LYS A 60 -5.87 2.68 5.47
CA LYS A 60 -4.84 2.26 6.45
C LYS A 60 -3.69 1.48 5.82
N LEU A 61 -3.96 0.64 4.82
CA LEU A 61 -2.91 -0.03 4.06
C LEU A 61 -2.03 0.99 3.32
N VAL A 62 -2.63 1.99 2.66
CA VAL A 62 -1.89 3.04 1.94
C VAL A 62 -1.11 3.94 2.89
N GLU A 63 -1.66 4.28 4.06
CA GLU A 63 -0.94 5.00 5.13
C GLU A 63 0.30 4.22 5.58
N TYR A 64 0.15 2.91 5.82
CA TYR A 64 1.27 2.04 6.19
C TYR A 64 2.31 1.92 5.07
N MET A 65 1.90 1.74 3.81
CA MET A 65 2.81 1.72 2.66
C MET A 65 3.64 3.00 2.60
N ALA A 66 3.01 4.16 2.80
CA ALA A 66 3.70 5.45 2.78
C ALA A 66 4.71 5.56 3.93
N PHE A 67 4.32 5.15 5.13
CA PHE A 67 5.18 5.10 6.31
C PHE A 67 6.39 4.18 6.08
N LYS A 68 6.16 2.94 5.64
CA LYS A 68 7.20 1.95 5.34
C LYS A 68 8.15 2.48 4.27
N ALA A 69 7.64 3.04 3.19
CA ALA A 69 8.47 3.59 2.12
C ALA A 69 9.31 4.82 2.55
N TYR A 70 8.80 5.64 3.46
CA TYR A 70 9.52 6.79 4.02
C TYR A 70 10.66 6.34 4.93
N TYR A 71 10.38 5.41 5.86
CA TYR A 71 11.34 4.95 6.87
C TYR A 71 12.17 3.73 6.44
N GLN A 72 12.01 3.18 5.23
CA GLN A 72 12.76 2.00 4.78
C GLN A 72 14.29 2.16 4.81
N LYS A 73 14.79 3.41 4.77
CA LYS A 73 16.22 3.74 4.81
C LYS A 73 16.68 4.26 6.16
N ALA A 74 15.79 4.27 7.16
CA ALA A 74 16.09 4.80 8.48
C ALA A 74 17.25 4.01 9.11
N GLY A 75 18.23 4.74 9.64
CA GLY A 75 19.39 4.14 10.28
C GLY A 75 19.05 3.58 11.67
N PRO A 76 19.92 2.75 12.28
CA PRO A 76 19.69 2.19 13.63
C PRO A 76 19.55 3.22 14.77
N LYS A 77 19.89 4.49 14.50
CA LYS A 77 19.85 5.60 15.46
C LYS A 77 18.71 6.58 15.17
N GLU A 78 17.97 6.37 14.09
CA GLU A 78 16.87 7.23 13.69
C GLU A 78 15.59 6.73 14.35
N ASP A 79 14.85 7.66 14.95
CA ASP A 79 13.61 7.32 15.65
C ASP A 79 12.49 7.13 14.63
N VAL A 80 11.87 5.95 14.64
CA VAL A 80 10.78 5.59 13.75
C VAL A 80 9.48 5.66 14.56
N PRO A 81 8.57 6.61 14.28
CA PRO A 81 7.41 6.89 15.11
C PRO A 81 6.27 5.87 14.84
N ALA A 82 6.55 4.59 15.05
CA ALA A 82 5.60 3.50 14.81
C ALA A 82 4.33 3.63 15.67
N GLN A 83 4.46 4.20 16.87
CA GLN A 83 3.35 4.42 17.78
C GLN A 83 2.28 5.36 17.19
N GLU A 84 2.67 6.35 16.40
CA GLU A 84 1.73 7.27 15.74
C GLU A 84 0.82 6.56 14.72
N ILE A 85 1.34 5.53 14.04
CA ILE A 85 0.53 4.73 13.11
C ILE A 85 -0.44 3.85 13.89
N ILE A 86 0.03 3.21 14.96
CA ILE A 86 -0.79 2.29 15.78
C ILE A 86 -1.97 3.05 16.42
N GLU A 87 -1.74 4.23 16.97
CA GLU A 87 -2.79 5.04 17.60
C GLU A 87 -3.85 5.55 16.62
N ARG A 88 -3.51 5.64 15.33
CA ARG A 88 -4.44 6.05 14.26
C ARG A 88 -5.28 4.89 13.72
N ILE A 89 -5.10 3.67 14.23
CA ILE A 89 -5.88 2.48 13.85
C ILE A 89 -6.96 2.26 14.92
N PRO A 90 -8.25 2.46 14.60
CA PRO A 90 -9.34 2.08 15.49
C PRO A 90 -9.31 0.58 15.79
N LEU A 91 -9.57 0.22 17.05
CA LEU A 91 -9.49 -1.16 17.53
C LEU A 91 -10.45 -2.11 16.78
N GLU A 92 -11.60 -1.58 16.38
CA GLU A 92 -12.60 -2.30 15.59
C GLU A 92 -12.13 -2.70 14.19
N LEU A 93 -11.04 -2.11 13.68
CA LEU A 93 -10.47 -2.43 12.36
C LEU A 93 -9.29 -3.40 12.41
N VAL A 94 -8.73 -3.69 13.59
CA VAL A 94 -7.43 -4.36 13.73
C VAL A 94 -7.41 -5.74 13.07
N LEU A 95 -8.44 -6.56 13.30
CA LEU A 95 -8.48 -7.92 12.75
C LEU A 95 -8.63 -7.93 11.22
N GLU A 96 -9.46 -7.05 10.68
CA GLU A 96 -9.66 -6.92 9.23
C GLU A 96 -8.40 -6.36 8.56
N LEU A 97 -7.79 -5.32 9.15
CA LEU A 97 -6.55 -4.74 8.66
C LEU A 97 -5.39 -5.74 8.70
N LEU A 98 -5.32 -6.57 9.73
CA LEU A 98 -4.31 -7.63 9.85
C LEU A 98 -4.43 -8.65 8.70
N LEU A 99 -5.64 -9.13 8.42
CA LEU A 99 -5.89 -10.08 7.34
C LEU A 99 -5.57 -9.45 5.96
N ALA A 100 -5.97 -8.20 5.76
CA ALA A 100 -5.70 -7.48 4.53
C ALA A 100 -4.19 -7.22 4.34
N ALA A 101 -3.46 -6.90 5.41
CA ALA A 101 -2.02 -6.69 5.37
C ALA A 101 -1.27 -7.99 5.02
N ASP A 102 -1.66 -9.11 5.63
CA ASP A 102 -1.10 -10.44 5.32
C ASP A 102 -1.29 -10.81 3.84
N TYR A 103 -2.49 -10.59 3.30
CA TYR A 103 -2.76 -10.81 1.87
C TYR A 103 -1.90 -9.93 0.94
N GLN A 104 -1.59 -8.71 1.37
CA GLN A 104 -0.78 -7.77 0.59
C GLN A 104 0.74 -8.00 0.75
N ASP A 105 1.16 -9.02 1.52
CA ASP A 105 2.55 -9.36 1.83
C ASP A 105 3.30 -8.15 2.43
N MET A 106 2.77 -7.61 3.54
CA MET A 106 3.23 -6.36 4.17
C MET A 106 3.62 -6.44 5.63
#